data_AF-A0A2E1QK51-F1
#
_entry.id   AF-A0A2E1QK51-F1
#
_cell.length_a   1.000
_cell.length_b   1.000
_cell.length_c   1.000
_cell.angle_alpha   90.00
_cell.angle_beta   90.00
_cell.angle_gamma   90.00
#
_symmetry.space_group_name_H-M   'P 1'
#
loop_
_entity.id
_entity.type
_entity.pdbx_description
1 polymer ?
#
loop_
_entity_poly.entity_id
_entity_poly.type
_entity_poly.pdbx_seq_one_letter_code
_entity_poly.pdbx_strand_id
1 'polypeptide(L)'
;MSSQDKNKKKYDPCKHPLIKLAETKGLKAVPLKDTIKLRKLMKECEIDGGEKQISKLYDNDWDRDFKRARRMASWTSTHAMLVSVSFVYYFAGKVLATKPGNGE
;
A
#
# COMPACT_ATOMS: atom_id res chain seq x y z
N MET A 1 24.93 30.48 -39.73
CA MET A 1 25.03 29.03 -39.50
C MET A 1 25.56 28.82 -38.10
N SER A 2 24.92 28.15 -37.15
CA SER A 2 23.58 27.56 -37.05
C SER A 2 23.23 27.46 -35.57
N SER A 3 21.93 27.63 -35.28
CA SER A 3 21.28 27.43 -33.99
C SER A 3 21.52 26.03 -33.40
N GLN A 4 21.79 25.95 -32.10
CA GLN A 4 21.27 24.87 -31.26
C GLN A 4 20.70 25.45 -29.97
N ASP A 5 19.55 26.09 -30.13
CA ASP A 5 18.51 26.11 -29.10
C ASP A 5 18.01 24.67 -28.92
N LYS A 6 18.39 24.02 -27.82
CA LYS A 6 17.80 22.75 -27.38
C LYS A 6 17.24 22.94 -25.98
N ASN A 7 16.07 23.56 -25.91
CA ASN A 7 14.95 23.19 -25.04
C ASN A 7 15.35 22.61 -23.66
N LYS A 8 15.78 23.47 -22.72
CA LYS A 8 15.78 23.12 -21.29
C LYS A 8 14.33 23.06 -20.82
N LYS A 9 13.65 21.93 -21.04
CA LYS A 9 12.39 21.67 -20.33
C LYS A 9 12.72 21.72 -18.84
N LYS A 10 12.14 22.69 -18.12
CA LYS A 10 12.16 22.75 -16.65
C LYS A 10 11.87 21.34 -16.13
N TYR A 11 12.88 20.71 -15.53
CA TYR A 11 12.69 19.45 -14.83
C TYR A 11 11.84 19.78 -13.60
N ASP A 12 10.58 19.39 -13.65
CA ASP A 12 9.61 19.63 -12.58
C ASP A 12 9.55 18.34 -11.73
N PRO A 13 10.15 18.34 -10.52
CA PRO A 13 10.26 17.13 -9.70
C PRO A 13 8.89 16.57 -9.31
N CYS A 14 7.85 17.43 -9.22
CA CYS A 14 6.48 17.05 -8.90
C CYS A 14 5.76 16.31 -10.03
N LYS A 15 6.18 16.48 -11.29
CA LYS A 15 5.57 15.80 -12.45
C LYS A 15 6.18 14.44 -12.76
N HIS A 16 7.05 13.92 -11.90
CA HIS A 16 7.69 12.63 -12.10
C HIS A 16 6.64 11.49 -12.16
N PRO A 17 6.77 10.51 -13.08
CA PRO A 17 5.80 9.43 -13.22
C PRO A 17 5.58 8.61 -11.94
N LEU A 18 6.59 8.51 -11.08
CA LEU A 18 6.48 7.87 -9.76
C LEU A 18 5.53 8.61 -8.81
N ILE A 19 5.52 9.95 -8.83
CA ILE A 19 4.60 10.75 -8.02
C ILE A 19 3.18 10.62 -8.57
N LYS A 20 3.01 10.67 -9.90
CA LYS A 20 1.70 10.44 -10.55
C LYS A 20 1.14 9.03 -10.26
N LEU A 21 2.01 8.02 -10.20
CA LEU A 21 1.64 6.67 -9.81
C LEU A 21 1.18 6.62 -8.34
N ALA A 22 1.91 7.31 -7.45
CA ALA A 22 1.52 7.43 -6.05
C ALA A 22 0.19 8.18 -5.89
N GLU A 23 -0.08 9.22 -6.67
CA GLU A 23 -1.34 9.97 -6.63
C GLU A 23 -2.54 9.16 -7.08
N THR A 24 -2.38 8.32 -8.10
CA THR A 24 -3.48 7.54 -8.66
C THR A 24 -3.72 6.21 -7.93
N LYS A 25 -2.64 5.53 -7.52
CA LYS A 25 -2.70 4.18 -6.94
C LYS A 25 -2.23 4.11 -5.50
N GLY A 26 -1.84 5.23 -4.90
CA GLY A 26 -1.28 5.34 -3.55
C GLY A 26 0.20 5.01 -3.45
N LEU A 27 0.78 5.38 -2.31
CA LEU A 27 2.19 5.19 -1.99
C LEU A 27 2.62 3.71 -2.05
N LYS A 28 1.71 2.82 -1.64
CA LYS A 28 1.95 1.36 -1.58
C LYS A 28 2.01 0.68 -2.95
N ALA A 29 1.58 1.36 -4.01
CA ALA A 29 1.67 0.84 -5.38
C ALA A 29 3.06 0.98 -5.99
N VAL A 30 3.94 1.78 -5.37
CA VAL A 30 5.32 1.95 -5.83
C VAL A 30 6.14 0.73 -5.40
N PRO A 31 6.96 0.14 -6.30
CA PRO A 31 7.82 -0.98 -5.95
C PRO A 31 8.72 -0.63 -4.76
N LEU A 32 8.95 -1.59 -3.85
CA LEU A 32 9.79 -1.38 -2.66
C LEU A 32 11.19 -0.83 -3.01
N LYS A 33 11.74 -1.27 -4.14
CA LYS A 33 13.03 -0.81 -4.68
C LYS A 33 13.06 0.69 -4.99
N ASP A 34 11.93 1.26 -5.37
CA ASP A 34 11.80 2.65 -5.80
C ASP A 34 11.26 3.58 -4.69
N THR A 35 10.92 3.04 -3.51
CA THR A 35 10.39 3.83 -2.39
C THR A 35 11.36 4.89 -1.89
N ILE A 36 12.66 4.57 -1.83
CA ILE A 36 13.70 5.52 -1.43
C ILE A 36 13.79 6.67 -2.44
N LYS A 37 13.72 6.34 -3.74
CA LYS A 37 13.75 7.32 -4.82
C LYS A 37 12.51 8.20 -4.81
N LEU A 38 11.33 7.61 -4.58
CA LEU A 38 10.08 8.33 -4.42
C LEU A 38 10.16 9.32 -3.25
N ARG A 39 10.67 8.92 -2.08
CA ARG A 39 10.81 9.84 -0.94
C ARG A 39 11.72 11.04 -1.25
N LYS A 40 12.81 10.82 -2.01
CA LYS A 40 13.69 11.91 -2.47
C LYS A 40 12.93 12.85 -3.41
N LEU A 41 12.20 12.31 -4.39
CA LEU A 41 11.39 13.10 -5.32
C LEU A 41 10.27 13.88 -4.62
N MET A 42 9.64 13.30 -3.60
CA MET A 42 8.61 13.99 -2.81
C MET A 42 9.20 15.16 -2.04
N LYS A 43 10.39 15.00 -1.44
CA LYS A 43 11.11 16.10 -0.77
C LYS A 43 11.53 17.19 -1.75
N GLU A 44 12.04 16.82 -2.92
CA GLU A 44 12.39 17.77 -3.98
C GLU A 44 11.15 18.55 -4.46
N CYS A 45 10.02 17.86 -4.61
CA CYS A 45 8.74 18.47 -4.95
C CYS A 45 8.21 19.40 -3.84
N GLU A 46 8.38 19.03 -2.57
CA GLU A 46 8.01 19.86 -1.43
C GLU A 46 8.82 21.17 -1.38
N ILE A 47 10.13 21.08 -1.65
CA ILE A 47 11.04 22.24 -1.75
C ILE A 47 10.70 23.13 -2.95
N ASP A 48 10.22 22.56 -4.06
CA ASP A 48 9.80 23.30 -5.28
C ASP A 48 8.39 23.94 -5.15
N GLY A 49 7.76 23.86 -3.96
CA GLY A 49 6.46 24.45 -3.67
C GLY A 49 5.25 23.52 -3.85
N GLY A 50 5.50 22.22 -4.04
CA GLY A 50 4.49 21.16 -4.18
C GLY A 50 3.91 20.62 -2.87
N GLU A 51 4.16 21.27 -1.74
CA GLU A 51 3.75 20.81 -0.39
C GLU A 51 2.25 20.44 -0.33
N LYS A 52 1.37 21.26 -0.92
CA LYS A 52 -0.07 21.00 -0.96
C LYS A 52 -0.44 19.72 -1.73
N GLN A 53 0.31 19.41 -2.79
CA GLN A 53 0.08 18.19 -3.57
C GLN A 53 0.50 16.95 -2.78
N ILE A 54 1.65 17.03 -2.09
CA ILE A 54 2.17 15.94 -1.25
C ILE A 54 1.28 15.72 -0.01
N SER A 55 0.81 16.79 0.64
CA SER A 55 -0.13 16.69 1.75
C SER A 55 -1.45 16.02 1.33
N LYS A 56 -2.05 16.48 0.22
CA LYS A 56 -3.26 15.85 -0.33
C LYS A 56 -3.05 14.38 -0.69
N LEU A 57 -1.86 14.04 -1.18
CA LEU A 57 -1.49 12.66 -1.47
C LEU A 57 -1.48 11.79 -0.20
N TYR A 58 -0.90 12.28 0.90
CA TYR A 58 -0.94 11.57 2.19
C TYR A 58 -2.35 11.42 2.73
N ASP A 59 -3.18 12.47 2.69
CA ASP A 59 -4.55 12.43 3.18
C ASP A 59 -5.40 11.41 2.40
N ASN A 60 -5.25 11.37 1.08
CA ASN A 60 -5.93 10.40 0.22
C ASN A 60 -5.47 8.96 0.49
N ASP A 61 -4.17 8.75 0.69
CA ASP A 61 -3.60 7.44 1.01
C ASP A 61 -4.12 6.96 2.38
N TRP A 62 -4.17 7.87 3.35
CA TRP A 62 -4.72 7.62 4.69
C TRP A 62 -6.21 7.28 4.66
N ASP A 63 -7.04 8.08 3.98
CA ASP A 63 -8.49 7.81 3.88
C ASP A 63 -8.79 6.48 3.22
N ARG A 64 -8.05 6.13 2.16
CA ARG A 64 -8.21 4.84 1.48
C ARG A 64 -7.84 3.67 2.39
N ASP A 65 -6.71 3.74 3.06
CA ASP A 65 -6.25 2.68 3.96
C ASP A 65 -7.16 2.57 5.18
N PHE A 66 -7.65 3.71 5.71
CA PHE A 66 -8.64 3.76 6.77
C PHE A 66 -9.97 3.11 6.36
N LYS A 67 -10.52 3.43 5.19
CA LYS A 67 -11.74 2.80 4.66
C LYS A 67 -11.57 1.30 4.46
N ARG A 68 -10.38 0.85 4.05
CA ARG A 68 -10.08 -0.58 3.88
C ARG A 68 -9.99 -1.28 5.24
N ALA A 69 -9.28 -0.69 6.20
CA ALA A 69 -9.16 -1.21 7.55
C ALA A 69 -10.53 -1.28 8.25
N ARG A 70 -11.36 -0.22 8.12
CA ARG A 70 -12.71 -0.18 8.68
C ARG A 70 -13.62 -1.28 8.10
N ARG A 71 -13.56 -1.53 6.79
CA ARG A 71 -14.29 -2.63 6.15
C ARG A 71 -13.82 -4.00 6.62
N MET A 72 -12.50 -4.20 6.80
CA MET A 72 -11.99 -5.45 7.37
C MET A 72 -12.45 -5.62 8.81
N ALA A 73 -12.34 -4.59 9.64
CA ALA A 73 -12.80 -4.62 11.03
C ALA A 73 -14.31 -4.91 11.14
N SER A 74 -15.13 -4.38 10.24
CA SER A 74 -16.57 -4.69 10.23
C SER A 74 -16.89 -6.10 9.72
N TRP A 75 -16.03 -6.68 8.86
CA TRP A 75 -16.25 -8.01 8.28
C TRP A 75 -15.68 -9.13 9.15
N THR A 76 -14.50 -8.92 9.77
CA THR A 76 -13.86 -9.87 10.69
C THR A 76 -13.99 -9.36 12.12
N SER A 77 -15.17 -9.55 12.73
CA SER A 77 -15.29 -9.35 14.18
C SER A 77 -14.28 -10.26 14.89
N THR A 78 -13.55 -9.73 15.88
CA THR A 78 -12.58 -10.49 16.69
C THR A 78 -13.23 -11.75 17.27
N HIS A 79 -14.51 -11.64 17.67
CA HIS A 79 -15.28 -12.76 18.16
C HIS A 79 -15.52 -13.83 17.07
N ALA A 80 -15.94 -13.42 15.87
CA ALA A 80 -16.17 -14.35 14.76
C ALA A 80 -14.89 -15.10 14.36
N MET A 81 -13.74 -14.40 14.36
CA MET A 81 -12.43 -15.02 14.13
C MET A 81 -12.12 -16.07 15.21
N LEU A 82 -12.19 -15.71 16.50
CA LEU A 82 -11.87 -16.63 17.60
C LEU A 82 -12.77 -17.88 17.62
N VAL A 83 -14.08 -17.69 17.40
CA VAL A 83 -15.04 -18.80 17.33
C VAL A 83 -14.72 -19.72 16.15
N SER A 84 -14.48 -19.16 14.97
CA SER A 84 -14.15 -19.95 13.78
C SER A 84 -12.88 -20.79 13.94
N VAL A 85 -11.81 -20.22 14.51
CA VAL A 85 -10.54 -20.92 14.77
C VAL A 85 -10.74 -22.03 15.79
N SER A 86 -11.46 -21.76 16.89
CA SER A 86 -11.73 -22.75 17.93
C SER A 86 -12.55 -23.92 17.40
N PHE A 87 -13.56 -23.64 16.56
CA PHE A 87 -14.40 -24.64 15.93
C PHE A 87 -13.58 -25.54 14.99
N VAL A 88 -12.81 -24.95 14.07
CA VAL A 88 -11.95 -25.71 13.15
C VAL A 88 -10.94 -26.56 13.92
N TYR A 89 -10.30 -26.02 14.96
CA TYR A 89 -9.37 -26.76 15.80
C TYR A 89 -10.03 -27.97 16.48
N TYR A 90 -11.21 -27.78 17.07
CA TYR A 90 -11.94 -28.86 17.73
C TYR A 90 -12.30 -30.00 16.76
N PHE A 91 -12.82 -29.67 15.58
CA PHE A 91 -13.21 -30.67 14.59
C PHE A 91 -12.01 -31.34 13.92
N ALA A 92 -10.93 -30.60 13.64
CA ALA A 92 -9.69 -31.19 13.16
C ALA A 92 -9.10 -32.18 14.18
N GLY A 93 -9.08 -31.80 15.47
CA GLY A 93 -8.68 -32.68 16.56
C GLY A 93 -9.54 -33.93 16.66
N LYS A 94 -10.86 -33.79 16.51
CA LYS A 94 -11.77 -34.94 16.46
C LYS A 94 -11.48 -35.88 15.30
N VAL A 95 -11.37 -35.35 14.08
CA VAL A 95 -11.07 -36.16 12.88
C VAL A 95 -9.75 -36.91 13.03
N LEU A 96 -8.71 -36.25 13.54
CA LEU A 96 -7.41 -36.87 13.79
C LEU A 96 -7.48 -37.95 14.87
N ALA A 97 -8.23 -37.72 15.95
CA ALA A 97 -8.38 -38.70 17.04
C ALA A 97 -9.27 -39.90 16.65
N THR A 98 -10.24 -39.73 15.74
CA THR A 98 -11.10 -40.81 15.26
C THR A 98 -10.52 -41.59 14.07
N LYS A 99 -9.37 -41.19 13.52
CA LYS A 99 -8.67 -42.07 12.58
C LYS A 99 -8.15 -43.28 13.37
N PRO A 100 -8.57 -44.52 13.05
CA PRO A 100 -7.87 -45.67 13.59
C PRO A 100 -6.41 -45.54 13.14
N GLY A 101 -5.48 -45.64 14.10
CA GLY A 101 -4.08 -45.82 13.75
C GLY A 101 -4.00 -47.04 12.84
N ASN A 102 -3.61 -46.84 11.58
CA ASN A 102 -3.04 -47.95 10.83
C ASN A 102 -1.78 -48.31 11.60
N GLY A 103 -1.81 -49.50 12.18
CA GLY A 103 -0.95 -49.92 13.28
C GLY A 103 0.55 -49.86 13.00
N GLU A 104 1.28 -49.71 14.10
CA GLU A 104 2.38 -50.60 14.43
C GLU A 104 1.94 -51.50 15.58
#